data_AF-K9TI29-F1
#
_entry.id   AF-K9TI29-F1
#
_cell.length_a   1.000
_cell.length_b   1.000
_cell.length_c   1.000
_cell.angle_alpha   90.00
_cell.angle_beta   90.00
_cell.angle_gamma   90.00
#
_symmetry.space_group_name_H-M   'P 1'
#
loop_
_entity.id
_entity.type
_entity.pdbx_description
1 polymer ?
#
loop_
_entity_poly.entity_id
_entity_poly.type
_entity_poly.pdbx_seq_one_letter_code
_entity_poly.pdbx_strand_id
1 'polypeptide(L)'
;MTKSKKTPKQSASSPSVPNIIEIDEGVFGSRLMERGEIPINPQRILDLVKLMTQRAELLLDDDDEEDDEDDLFLEDIFDEDEFELELQEILGSSNLEVNEENLNRYFQFLKARIKPPYKLTGNGEFDWEEEYVSGGKSKKEYEKLKKLQPSYLDIFSLVQFCDVGTEGIMVKVERTSDRRQFILPLIDLDVTQEDPEHFELIDNYLLWFFSY
;
A
#
# COMPACT_ATOMS: atom_id res chain seq x y z
N MET A 1 15.94 -84.29 -10.67
CA MET A 1 15.20 -83.31 -11.49
C MET A 1 15.12 -82.01 -10.68
N THR A 2 16.10 -81.09 -10.79
CA THR A 2 16.22 -79.94 -11.72
C THR A 2 15.40 -78.68 -11.37
N LYS A 3 16.09 -77.74 -10.70
CA LYS A 3 16.26 -76.27 -10.93
C LYS A 3 15.06 -75.29 -11.18
N SER A 4 15.01 -74.27 -10.30
CA SER A 4 14.96 -72.79 -10.50
C SER A 4 14.04 -72.10 -11.52
N LYS A 5 13.36 -71.00 -11.08
CA LYS A 5 13.70 -69.58 -11.41
C LYS A 5 12.75 -68.49 -10.84
N LYS A 6 13.39 -67.44 -10.28
CA LYS A 6 13.17 -65.96 -10.37
C LYS A 6 12.08 -65.21 -9.54
N THR A 7 12.60 -64.31 -8.69
CA THR A 7 12.10 -63.01 -8.12
C THR A 7 11.75 -61.96 -9.21
N PRO A 8 11.32 -60.69 -8.90
CA PRO A 8 10.55 -60.10 -7.78
C PRO A 8 9.42 -59.13 -8.27
N LYS A 9 8.56 -58.59 -7.38
CA LYS A 9 7.88 -57.29 -7.63
C LYS A 9 7.70 -56.47 -6.34
N GLN A 10 8.33 -55.30 -6.34
CA GLN A 10 8.11 -54.15 -5.46
C GLN A 10 6.78 -53.42 -5.80
N SER A 11 6.45 -52.46 -4.93
CA SER A 11 5.48 -51.35 -5.02
C SER A 11 4.23 -51.58 -4.16
N ALA A 12 3.74 -50.64 -3.35
CA ALA A 12 4.24 -49.35 -2.90
C ALA A 12 3.45 -49.02 -1.62
N SER A 13 4.12 -48.45 -0.62
CA SER A 13 3.50 -47.87 0.57
C SER A 13 2.59 -46.70 0.16
N SER A 14 1.30 -46.79 0.41
CA SER A 14 0.39 -45.65 0.32
C SER A 14 0.72 -44.64 1.43
N PRO A 15 0.82 -43.33 1.12
CA PRO A 15 1.19 -42.32 2.10
C PRO A 15 0.03 -42.05 3.07
N SER A 16 0.37 -42.01 4.36
CA SER A 16 -0.50 -41.58 5.45
C SER A 16 -0.96 -40.13 5.23
N VAL A 17 -2.27 -39.92 5.27
CA VAL A 17 -2.89 -38.59 5.27
C VAL A 17 -2.44 -37.86 6.55
N PRO A 18 -1.86 -36.64 6.47
CA PRO A 18 -1.53 -35.88 7.67
C PRO A 18 -2.81 -35.39 8.35
N ASN A 19 -2.86 -35.52 9.67
CA ASN A 19 -3.94 -35.06 10.53
C ASN A 19 -4.26 -33.59 10.27
N ILE A 20 -5.54 -33.31 10.01
CA ILE A 20 -6.11 -31.97 10.04
C ILE A 20 -6.03 -31.49 11.48
N ILE A 21 -5.26 -30.44 11.72
CA ILE A 21 -5.28 -29.70 12.99
C ILE A 21 -6.55 -28.86 12.94
N GLU A 22 -7.52 -29.19 13.78
CA GLU A 22 -8.67 -28.32 14.08
C GLU A 22 -8.11 -27.05 14.75
N ILE A 23 -8.27 -25.92 14.07
CA ILE A 23 -7.92 -24.61 14.63
C ILE A 23 -9.18 -24.08 15.30
N ASP A 24 -9.06 -23.86 16.60
CA ASP A 24 -10.09 -23.36 17.49
C ASP A 24 -10.60 -21.98 17.01
N GLU A 25 -11.86 -21.91 16.57
CA GLU A 25 -12.58 -20.68 16.26
C GLU A 25 -12.88 -19.95 17.58
N GLY A 26 -11.88 -19.27 18.15
CA GLY A 26 -12.00 -18.87 19.55
C GLY A 26 -11.16 -17.73 20.07
N VAL A 27 -10.54 -16.86 19.26
CA VAL A 27 -10.00 -15.57 19.75
C VAL A 27 -9.98 -14.49 18.65
N PHE A 28 -11.10 -14.24 17.96
CA PHE A 28 -11.35 -12.91 17.37
C PHE A 28 -12.35 -12.19 18.28
N GLY A 29 -11.89 -11.93 19.49
CA GLY A 29 -12.57 -11.07 20.43
C GLY A 29 -12.58 -9.65 19.90
N SER A 30 -13.68 -9.31 19.22
CA SER A 30 -14.43 -8.08 19.45
C SER A 30 -13.67 -6.99 20.22
N ARG A 31 -12.87 -6.21 19.49
CA ARG A 31 -12.65 -4.82 19.84
C ARG A 31 -13.22 -3.99 18.70
N LEU A 32 -14.53 -3.81 18.79
CA LEU A 32 -15.23 -2.70 18.18
C LEU A 32 -14.50 -1.45 18.70
N MET A 33 -13.54 -0.93 17.94
CA MET A 33 -12.98 0.38 18.24
C MET A 33 -14.07 1.37 17.83
N GLU A 34 -14.59 2.08 18.82
CA GLU A 34 -15.34 3.31 18.62
C GLU A 34 -14.55 4.16 17.61
N ARG A 35 -15.21 4.47 16.50
CA ARG A 35 -14.69 5.31 15.43
C ARG A 35 -14.35 6.67 16.01
N GLY A 36 -13.07 6.87 16.31
CA GLY A 36 -12.51 8.21 16.28
C GLY A 36 -12.40 8.61 14.82
N GLU A 37 -12.93 9.77 14.47
CA GLU A 37 -12.50 10.51 13.29
C GLU A 37 -10.96 10.44 13.25
N ILE A 38 -10.37 9.93 12.17
CA ILE A 38 -8.90 9.96 12.02
C ILE A 38 -8.56 11.45 12.05
N PRO A 39 -7.87 11.95 13.09
CA PRO A 39 -7.60 13.37 13.17
C PRO A 39 -6.65 13.70 12.03
N ILE A 40 -7.12 14.51 11.08
CA ILE A 40 -6.29 15.11 10.04
C ILE A 40 -5.12 15.80 10.75
N ASN A 41 -3.92 15.25 10.59
CA ASN A 41 -2.71 15.82 11.17
C ASN A 41 -2.11 16.79 10.16
N PRO A 42 -2.15 18.11 10.39
CA PRO A 42 -1.60 19.09 9.43
C PRO A 42 -0.14 18.85 9.10
N GLN A 43 0.62 18.22 10.02
CA GLN A 43 2.01 17.85 9.76
C GLN A 43 2.12 16.78 8.67
N ARG A 44 1.18 15.82 8.60
CA ARG A 44 1.19 14.79 7.56
C ARG A 44 0.92 15.38 6.17
N ILE A 45 0.00 16.35 6.07
CA ILE A 45 -0.25 17.06 4.81
C ILE A 45 1.02 17.82 4.41
N LEU A 46 1.65 18.55 5.33
CA LEU A 46 2.88 19.29 5.04
C LEU A 46 4.04 18.35 4.65
N ASP A 47 4.14 17.19 5.28
CA ASP A 47 5.14 16.19 4.95
C ASP A 47 4.88 15.55 3.58
N LEU A 48 3.60 15.32 3.22
CA LEU A 48 3.20 14.85 1.89
C LEU A 48 3.51 15.90 0.82
N VAL A 49 3.13 17.16 1.04
CA VAL A 49 3.44 18.27 0.12
C VAL A 49 4.94 18.41 -0.06
N LYS A 50 5.72 18.40 1.03
CA LYS A 50 7.20 18.43 0.96
C LYS A 50 7.77 17.24 0.19
N LEU A 51 7.21 16.04 0.38
CA LEU A 51 7.64 14.84 -0.32
C LEU A 51 7.35 14.97 -1.82
N MET A 52 6.16 15.47 -2.19
CA MET A 52 5.77 15.75 -3.57
C MET A 52 6.69 16.79 -4.22
N THR A 53 6.99 17.90 -3.52
CA THR A 53 7.91 18.94 -4.00
C THR A 53 9.33 18.42 -4.24
N GLN A 54 9.93 17.74 -3.24
CA GLN A 54 11.27 17.15 -3.39
C GLN A 54 11.33 16.13 -4.53
N ARG A 55 10.23 15.42 -4.78
CA ARG A 55 10.14 14.44 -5.85
C ARG A 55 9.93 15.09 -7.23
N ALA A 56 9.20 16.20 -7.31
CA ALA A 56 9.09 17.01 -8.51
C ALA A 56 10.45 17.60 -8.92
N GLU A 57 11.24 18.08 -7.95
CA GLU A 57 12.63 18.55 -8.19
C GLU A 57 13.52 17.44 -8.76
N LEU A 58 13.43 16.20 -8.23
CA LEU A 58 14.18 15.05 -8.75
C LEU A 58 13.81 14.64 -10.18
N LEU A 59 12.64 15.06 -10.69
CA LEU A 59 12.22 14.82 -12.07
C LEU A 59 12.70 15.92 -13.04
N LEU A 60 13.27 17.02 -12.52
CA LEU A 60 13.73 18.18 -13.30
C LEU A 60 15.25 18.24 -13.50
N ASP A 61 15.97 17.12 -13.36
CA ASP A 61 17.41 17.05 -13.70
C ASP A 61 17.61 16.79 -15.21
N ASP A 62 17.78 17.87 -15.98
CA ASP A 62 18.79 18.02 -17.05
C ASP A 62 18.62 19.41 -17.72
N ASP A 63 19.13 20.48 -17.09
CA ASP A 63 19.95 21.51 -17.76
C ASP A 63 20.43 22.56 -16.72
N ASP A 64 21.75 22.58 -16.54
CA ASP A 64 22.62 23.59 -15.91
C ASP A 64 21.98 24.88 -15.36
N GLU A 65 22.17 25.15 -14.06
CA GLU A 65 23.05 26.23 -13.56
C GLU A 65 23.01 26.29 -12.01
N GLU A 66 24.19 26.34 -11.38
CA GLU A 66 24.35 26.76 -9.99
C GLU A 66 23.90 28.22 -9.86
N ASP A 67 22.89 28.53 -9.04
CA ASP A 67 22.77 29.85 -8.41
C ASP A 67 21.85 29.81 -7.16
N ASP A 68 22.44 30.24 -6.05
CA ASP A 68 21.90 30.78 -4.80
C ASP A 68 20.84 29.98 -3.99
N GLU A 69 21.34 29.36 -2.92
CA GLU A 69 20.59 29.06 -1.69
C GLU A 69 19.90 30.33 -1.16
N ASP A 70 18.56 30.30 -1.09
CA ASP A 70 17.69 30.78 -0.01
C ASP A 70 16.37 31.41 -0.57
N ASP A 71 15.23 30.87 -0.09
CA ASP A 71 13.88 31.47 -0.11
C ASP A 71 12.98 31.40 -1.38
N LEU A 72 13.06 30.36 -2.22
CA LEU A 72 12.15 30.24 -3.38
C LEU A 72 11.39 28.89 -3.43
N PHE A 73 10.05 29.01 -3.61
CA PHE A 73 9.13 28.04 -4.25
C PHE A 73 8.28 27.03 -3.44
N LEU A 74 7.96 27.22 -2.15
CA LEU A 74 6.89 26.38 -1.56
C LEU A 74 5.46 26.76 -2.03
N GLU A 75 5.24 27.98 -2.50
CA GLU A 75 3.90 28.51 -2.85
C GLU A 75 3.53 28.42 -4.35
N ASP A 76 4.48 28.15 -5.26
CA ASP A 76 4.22 28.19 -6.72
C ASP A 76 4.20 26.79 -7.40
N ILE A 77 4.31 25.70 -6.63
CA ILE A 77 4.37 24.32 -7.16
C ILE A 77 3.02 23.60 -7.09
N PHE A 78 2.11 24.04 -6.22
CA PHE A 78 0.81 23.41 -6.04
C PHE A 78 -0.31 24.46 -6.13
N ASP A 79 -1.02 24.47 -7.26
CA ASP A 79 -2.21 25.29 -7.45
C ASP A 79 -3.42 24.55 -6.83
N GLU A 80 -3.81 24.98 -5.63
CA GLU A 80 -4.94 24.41 -4.89
C GLU A 80 -6.26 24.55 -5.66
N ASP A 81 -6.46 25.66 -6.38
CA ASP A 81 -7.67 25.90 -7.16
C ASP A 81 -7.75 24.94 -8.35
N GLU A 82 -6.62 24.71 -9.05
CA GLU A 82 -6.53 23.72 -10.14
C GLU A 82 -6.80 22.31 -9.63
N PHE A 83 -6.17 21.92 -8.52
CA PHE A 83 -6.38 20.62 -7.88
C PHE A 83 -7.85 20.40 -7.49
N GLU A 84 -8.49 21.38 -6.85
CA GLU A 84 -9.91 21.28 -6.49
C GLU A 84 -10.80 21.12 -7.74
N LEU A 85 -10.52 21.83 -8.83
CA LEU A 85 -11.28 21.70 -10.07
C LEU A 85 -11.17 20.30 -10.67
N GLU A 86 -9.97 19.71 -10.68
CA GLU A 86 -9.76 18.32 -11.10
C GLU A 86 -10.52 17.35 -10.20
N LEU A 87 -10.45 17.53 -8.87
CA LEU A 87 -11.20 16.72 -7.92
C LEU A 87 -12.70 16.80 -8.18
N GLN A 88 -13.23 18.00 -8.44
CA GLN A 88 -14.65 18.16 -8.75
C GLN A 88 -15.04 17.43 -10.04
N GLU A 89 -14.16 17.38 -11.04
CA GLU A 89 -14.38 16.59 -12.26
C GLU A 89 -14.41 15.08 -11.96
N ILE A 90 -13.44 14.59 -11.17
CA ILE A 90 -13.35 13.18 -10.78
C ILE A 90 -14.58 12.76 -9.95
N LEU A 91 -14.95 13.58 -8.99
CA LEU A 91 -16.05 13.33 -8.06
C LEU A 91 -17.42 13.68 -8.65
N GLY A 92 -17.48 14.41 -9.77
CA GLY A 92 -18.71 14.90 -10.37
C GLY A 92 -19.55 15.76 -9.41
N SER A 93 -18.91 16.45 -8.46
CA SER A 93 -19.54 17.13 -7.33
C SER A 93 -18.61 18.20 -6.76
N SER A 94 -19.18 19.31 -6.30
CA SER A 94 -18.44 20.33 -5.53
C SER A 94 -18.24 19.95 -4.06
N ASN A 95 -18.85 18.87 -3.59
CA ASN A 95 -18.55 18.31 -2.27
C ASN A 95 -17.29 17.45 -2.35
N LEU A 96 -16.20 17.92 -1.75
CA LEU A 96 -14.89 17.28 -1.74
C LEU A 96 -14.65 16.40 -0.50
N GLU A 97 -15.57 16.33 0.46
CA GLU A 97 -15.41 15.51 1.68
C GLU A 97 -15.07 14.05 1.36
N VAL A 98 -14.19 13.45 2.17
CA VAL A 98 -13.88 12.03 2.10
C VAL A 98 -15.04 11.22 2.70
N ASN A 99 -15.98 10.85 1.85
CA ASN A 99 -17.13 10.02 2.17
C ASN A 99 -17.23 8.80 1.25
N GLU A 100 -18.08 7.84 1.60
CA GLU A 100 -18.23 6.58 0.86
C GLU A 100 -18.61 6.80 -0.62
N GLU A 101 -19.45 7.80 -0.91
CA GLU A 101 -19.87 8.10 -2.29
C GLU A 101 -18.71 8.64 -3.13
N ASN A 102 -17.98 9.63 -2.61
CA ASN A 102 -16.82 10.21 -3.28
C ASN A 102 -15.68 9.20 -3.42
N LEU A 103 -15.40 8.39 -2.38
CA LEU A 103 -14.42 7.30 -2.45
C LEU A 103 -14.77 6.30 -3.54
N ASN A 104 -16.04 5.95 -3.71
CA ASN A 104 -16.47 5.06 -4.79
C ASN A 104 -16.24 5.67 -6.18
N ARG A 105 -16.49 6.97 -6.36
CA ARG A 105 -16.23 7.65 -7.63
C ARG A 105 -14.73 7.69 -7.94
N TYR A 106 -13.92 8.09 -6.96
CA TYR A 106 -12.46 8.11 -7.08
C TYR A 106 -11.91 6.70 -7.33
N PHE A 107 -12.44 5.68 -6.66
CA PHE A 107 -12.09 4.27 -6.90
C PHE A 107 -12.33 3.85 -8.35
N GLN A 108 -13.49 4.18 -8.94
CA GLN A 108 -13.76 3.87 -10.34
C GLN A 108 -12.80 4.63 -11.27
N PHE A 109 -12.50 5.89 -10.94
CA PHE A 109 -11.55 6.71 -11.68
C PHE A 109 -10.14 6.08 -11.71
N LEU A 110 -9.59 5.70 -10.56
CA LEU A 110 -8.28 5.06 -10.44
C LEU A 110 -8.26 3.70 -11.14
N LYS A 111 -9.26 2.86 -10.90
CA LYS A 111 -9.36 1.52 -11.51
C LYS A 111 -9.44 1.58 -13.04
N ALA A 112 -10.03 2.64 -13.60
CA ALA A 112 -10.09 2.83 -15.04
C ALA A 112 -8.74 3.19 -15.66
N ARG A 113 -7.90 3.97 -14.94
CA ARG A 113 -6.63 4.52 -15.45
C ARG A 113 -5.41 3.66 -15.09
N ILE A 114 -5.32 3.18 -13.87
CA ILE A 114 -4.18 2.41 -13.38
C ILE A 114 -4.29 0.95 -13.83
N LYS A 115 -3.25 0.43 -14.50
CA LYS A 115 -3.21 -0.95 -15.00
C LYS A 115 -2.18 -1.80 -14.26
N PRO A 116 -2.61 -2.84 -13.52
CA PRO A 116 -1.69 -3.83 -12.95
C PRO A 116 -0.91 -4.63 -14.02
N PRO A 117 0.30 -5.13 -13.72
CA PRO A 117 1.00 -5.01 -12.45
C PRO A 117 1.78 -3.70 -12.32
N TYR A 118 1.73 -3.09 -11.13
CA TYR A 118 2.42 -1.83 -10.83
C TYR A 118 3.24 -1.95 -9.53
N LYS A 119 4.38 -1.26 -9.39
CA LYS A 119 5.23 -1.39 -8.18
C LYS A 119 4.88 -0.33 -7.13
N LEU A 120 4.64 -0.79 -5.91
CA LEU A 120 4.30 0.03 -4.76
C LEU A 120 5.27 -0.25 -3.60
N THR A 121 5.38 0.69 -2.66
CA THR A 121 6.08 0.57 -1.38
C THR A 121 5.16 1.09 -0.27
N GLY A 122 5.51 0.94 1.01
CA GLY A 122 4.71 1.56 2.08
C GLY A 122 4.91 3.07 2.15
N ASN A 123 3.83 3.82 2.36
CA ASN A 123 3.81 5.27 2.57
C ASN A 123 4.13 5.65 4.05
N GLY A 124 5.11 4.96 4.63
CA GLY A 124 5.41 5.02 6.06
C GLY A 124 5.06 3.74 6.82
N GLU A 125 5.35 3.72 8.11
CA GLU A 125 5.18 2.57 8.99
C GLU A 125 3.72 2.09 9.03
N PHE A 126 3.48 0.79 8.84
CA PHE A 126 2.18 0.21 9.11
C PHE A 126 1.89 0.20 10.63
N ASP A 127 0.62 0.21 11.03
CA ASP A 127 0.20 0.24 12.45
C ASP A 127 0.92 -0.78 13.35
N TRP A 128 1.17 -1.99 12.82
CA TRP A 128 1.86 -3.03 13.59
C TRP A 128 3.36 -2.75 13.78
N GLU A 129 3.97 -1.93 12.94
CA GLU A 129 5.39 -1.57 12.97
C GLU A 129 5.69 -0.43 13.96
N GLU A 130 4.72 0.45 14.25
CA GLU A 130 4.90 1.63 15.11
C GLU A 130 5.50 1.26 16.48
N GLU A 131 5.00 0.18 17.10
CA GLU A 131 5.48 -0.29 18.40
C GLU A 131 6.94 -0.77 18.38
N TYR A 132 7.46 -1.17 17.21
CA TYR A 132 8.82 -1.66 17.04
C TYR A 132 9.79 -0.59 16.59
N VAL A 133 9.34 0.36 15.76
CA VAL A 133 10.19 1.44 15.27
C VAL A 133 10.26 2.59 16.29
N SER A 134 9.12 3.00 16.83
CA SER A 134 9.02 4.11 17.80
C SER A 134 8.87 3.63 19.25
N GLY A 135 8.19 2.50 19.47
CA GLY A 135 7.87 1.99 20.81
C GLY A 135 8.99 1.22 21.55
N GLY A 136 10.16 1.04 20.93
CA GLY A 136 11.32 0.41 21.57
C GLY A 136 11.20 -1.11 21.83
N LYS A 137 10.27 -1.80 21.16
CA LYS A 137 10.16 -3.27 21.23
C LYS A 137 11.38 -3.98 20.63
N SER A 138 11.42 -5.31 20.79
CA SER A 138 12.56 -6.11 20.37
C SER A 138 12.75 -6.10 18.84
N LYS A 139 13.90 -5.58 18.38
CA LYS A 139 14.31 -5.68 16.96
C LYS A 139 14.30 -7.11 16.44
N LYS A 140 14.63 -8.10 17.27
CA LYS A 140 14.63 -9.52 16.85
C LYS A 140 13.22 -10.05 16.58
N GLU A 141 12.23 -9.53 17.29
CA GLU A 141 10.83 -9.87 17.09
C GLU A 141 10.28 -9.18 15.84
N TYR A 142 10.61 -7.90 15.66
CA TYR A 142 10.32 -7.14 14.44
C TYR A 142 10.79 -7.89 13.18
N GLU A 143 12.06 -8.31 13.14
CA GLU A 143 12.62 -9.10 12.03
C GLU A 143 11.93 -10.45 11.77
N LYS A 144 11.27 -11.03 12.78
CA LYS A 144 10.47 -12.25 12.59
C LYS A 144 9.10 -11.91 12.00
N LEU A 145 8.46 -10.85 12.50
CA LEU A 145 7.14 -10.43 12.06
C LEU A 145 7.16 -9.90 10.63
N LYS A 146 8.20 -9.15 10.22
CA LYS A 146 8.38 -8.70 8.83
C LYS A 146 8.34 -9.82 7.79
N LYS A 147 8.71 -11.04 8.18
CA LYS A 147 8.64 -12.20 7.27
C LYS A 147 7.21 -12.66 7.01
N LEU A 148 6.27 -12.30 7.87
CA LEU A 148 4.88 -12.72 7.82
C LEU A 148 3.93 -11.57 7.48
N GLN A 149 4.19 -10.38 8.01
CA GLN A 149 3.42 -9.16 7.85
C GLN A 149 4.01 -8.26 6.75
N PRO A 150 3.20 -7.40 6.12
CA PRO A 150 3.68 -6.36 5.21
C PRO A 150 4.53 -5.34 5.98
N SER A 151 5.66 -4.93 5.43
CA SER A 151 6.50 -3.88 6.00
C SER A 151 6.59 -2.70 5.05
N TYR A 152 6.70 -1.48 5.56
CA TYR A 152 6.84 -0.29 4.71
C TYR A 152 8.09 -0.32 3.82
N LEU A 153 9.08 -1.14 4.21
CA LEU A 153 10.31 -1.40 3.47
C LEU A 153 10.17 -2.47 2.37
N ASP A 154 9.00 -3.10 2.25
CA ASP A 154 8.74 -4.10 1.21
C ASP A 154 8.35 -3.43 -0.11
N ILE A 155 8.82 -4.02 -1.22
CA ILE A 155 8.32 -3.70 -2.56
C ILE A 155 7.19 -4.65 -2.91
N PHE A 156 6.05 -4.08 -3.24
CA PHE A 156 4.83 -4.76 -3.62
C PHE A 156 4.54 -4.59 -5.11
N SER A 157 3.85 -5.57 -5.68
CA SER A 157 3.22 -5.45 -6.99
C SER A 157 1.71 -5.36 -6.80
N LEU A 158 1.10 -4.30 -7.29
CA LEU A 158 -0.35 -4.16 -7.38
C LEU A 158 -0.92 -5.28 -8.24
N VAL A 159 -1.84 -6.05 -7.67
CA VAL A 159 -2.53 -7.15 -8.37
C VAL A 159 -3.90 -6.69 -8.86
N GLN A 160 -4.67 -6.02 -7.99
CA GLN A 160 -6.02 -5.55 -8.32
C GLN A 160 -6.52 -4.49 -7.33
N PHE A 161 -7.39 -3.61 -7.83
CA PHE A 161 -8.29 -2.81 -7.02
C PHE A 161 -9.47 -3.65 -6.55
N CYS A 162 -9.70 -3.73 -5.24
CA CYS A 162 -10.72 -4.58 -4.62
C CYS A 162 -12.05 -3.84 -4.51
N ASP A 163 -12.18 -3.01 -3.49
CA ASP A 163 -13.39 -2.29 -3.06
C ASP A 163 -13.02 -1.07 -2.20
N VAL A 164 -14.02 -0.30 -1.79
CA VAL A 164 -13.87 0.78 -0.82
C VAL A 164 -14.18 0.21 0.57
N GLY A 165 -13.18 0.26 1.46
CA GLY A 165 -13.28 -0.15 2.86
C GLY A 165 -13.45 1.03 3.81
N THR A 166 -13.38 0.77 5.11
CA THR A 166 -13.44 1.81 6.15
C THR A 166 -12.21 2.71 6.18
N GLU A 167 -11.09 2.23 5.64
CA GLU A 167 -9.79 2.91 5.61
C GLU A 167 -9.50 3.49 4.22
N GLY A 168 -10.53 3.68 3.38
CA GLY A 168 -10.40 4.18 2.02
C GLY A 168 -10.40 3.07 0.97
N ILE A 169 -9.66 3.28 -0.12
CA ILE A 169 -9.62 2.34 -1.25
C ILE A 169 -8.76 1.13 -0.89
N MET A 170 -9.28 -0.09 -0.99
CA MET A 170 -8.52 -1.31 -0.72
C MET A 170 -7.93 -1.89 -2.00
N VAL A 171 -6.65 -2.26 -1.94
CA VAL A 171 -5.93 -2.89 -3.04
C VAL A 171 -5.34 -4.22 -2.61
N LYS A 172 -5.37 -5.19 -3.51
CA LYS A 172 -4.63 -6.44 -3.35
C LYS A 172 -3.24 -6.25 -3.94
N VAL A 173 -2.24 -6.55 -3.14
CA VAL A 173 -0.84 -6.47 -3.53
C VAL A 173 -0.11 -7.78 -3.28
N GLU A 174 0.98 -8.00 -4.00
CA GLU A 174 1.87 -9.14 -3.85
C GLU A 174 3.28 -8.66 -3.53
N ARG A 175 3.84 -9.08 -2.39
CA ARG A 175 5.22 -8.76 -2.05
C ARG A 175 6.18 -9.47 -2.99
N THR A 176 7.08 -8.71 -3.59
CA THR A 176 7.99 -9.20 -4.64
C THR A 176 9.02 -10.23 -4.15
N SER A 177 9.43 -10.14 -2.88
CA SER A 177 10.49 -10.98 -2.30
C SER A 177 10.07 -12.44 -2.06
N ASP A 178 8.82 -12.67 -1.65
CA ASP A 178 8.33 -14.00 -1.28
C ASP A 178 6.93 -14.34 -1.81
N ARG A 179 6.38 -13.50 -2.69
CA ARG A 179 5.10 -13.71 -3.40
C ARG A 179 3.89 -13.80 -2.48
N ARG A 180 4.01 -13.37 -1.21
CA ARG A 180 2.86 -13.27 -0.31
C ARG A 180 1.91 -12.18 -0.75
N GLN A 181 0.62 -12.44 -0.60
CA GLN A 181 -0.43 -11.51 -0.99
C GLN A 181 -1.07 -10.87 0.24
N PHE A 182 -1.37 -9.59 0.12
CA PHE A 182 -1.98 -8.77 1.17
C PHE A 182 -3.12 -7.94 0.57
N ILE A 183 -4.09 -7.59 1.39
CA ILE A 183 -5.06 -6.55 1.08
C ILE A 183 -4.72 -5.39 2.00
N LEU A 184 -4.34 -4.26 1.42
CA LEU A 184 -3.89 -3.08 2.13
C LEU A 184 -4.72 -1.88 1.66
N PRO A 185 -4.98 -0.90 2.54
CA PRO A 185 -5.55 0.35 2.11
C PRO A 185 -4.52 1.09 1.26
N LEU A 186 -4.99 1.73 0.19
CA LEU A 186 -4.14 2.44 -0.76
C LEU A 186 -3.42 3.62 -0.11
N ILE A 187 -4.00 4.16 0.97
CA ILE A 187 -3.40 5.26 1.75
C ILE A 187 -2.09 4.88 2.45
N ASP A 188 -1.89 3.59 2.74
CA ASP A 188 -0.67 3.07 3.35
C ASP A 188 0.41 2.76 2.31
N LEU A 189 0.13 3.01 1.02
CA LEU A 189 1.00 2.66 -0.09
C LEU A 189 1.40 3.89 -0.89
N ASP A 190 2.60 3.84 -1.43
CA ASP A 190 3.18 4.84 -2.31
C ASP A 190 3.73 4.16 -3.57
N VAL A 191 3.82 4.93 -4.63
CA VAL A 191 4.34 4.59 -5.94
C VAL A 191 5.87 4.64 -5.92
N THR A 192 6.53 3.54 -6.32
CA THR A 192 7.99 3.55 -6.53
C THR A 192 8.38 4.52 -7.66
N GLN A 193 9.53 5.19 -7.60
CA GLN A 193 10.00 6.23 -8.55
C GLN A 193 10.14 5.80 -10.03
N GLU A 194 9.78 4.58 -10.41
CA GLU A 194 10.01 4.02 -11.74
C GLU A 194 8.92 4.39 -12.78
N ASP A 195 7.84 5.08 -12.43
CA ASP A 195 6.74 5.40 -13.36
C ASP A 195 5.96 6.69 -12.93
N PRO A 196 6.14 7.80 -13.67
CA PRO A 196 5.61 9.11 -13.31
C PRO A 196 4.10 9.29 -13.60
N GLU A 197 3.50 8.54 -14.53
CA GLU A 197 2.08 8.71 -14.88
C GLU A 197 1.17 8.15 -13.77
N HIS A 198 1.56 7.01 -13.20
CA HIS A 198 0.82 6.40 -12.08
C HIS A 198 1.08 7.11 -10.75
N PHE A 199 2.22 7.79 -10.66
CA PHE A 199 2.63 8.56 -9.49
C PHE A 199 1.63 9.67 -9.18
N GLU A 200 1.36 10.56 -10.13
CA GLU A 200 0.44 11.69 -9.97
C GLU A 200 -0.97 11.23 -9.54
N LEU A 201 -1.49 10.14 -10.13
CA LEU A 201 -2.82 9.64 -9.80
C LEU A 201 -2.96 9.15 -8.36
N ILE A 202 -1.92 8.49 -7.83
CA ILE A 202 -1.92 8.00 -6.44
C ILE A 202 -1.67 9.15 -5.49
N ASP A 203 -0.73 10.05 -5.79
CA ASP A 203 -0.42 11.20 -4.96
C ASP A 203 -1.61 12.15 -4.83
N ASN A 204 -2.32 12.44 -5.92
CA ASN A 204 -3.54 13.25 -5.88
C ASN A 204 -4.63 12.59 -5.02
N TYR A 205 -4.72 11.25 -5.04
CA TYR A 205 -5.64 10.52 -4.16
C TYR A 205 -5.22 10.65 -2.69
N LEU A 206 -3.94 10.49 -2.36
CA LEU A 206 -3.42 10.63 -1.00
C LEU A 206 -3.65 12.05 -0.47
N LEU A 207 -3.34 13.06 -1.28
CA LEU A 207 -3.53 14.46 -0.94
C LEU A 207 -5.00 14.78 -0.67
N TRP A 208 -5.90 14.34 -1.56
CA TRP A 208 -7.33 14.50 -1.35
C TRP A 208 -7.79 13.81 -0.06
N PHE A 209 -7.37 12.56 0.17
CA PHE A 209 -7.78 11.76 1.32
C PHE A 209 -7.35 12.34 2.66
N PHE A 210 -6.19 13.00 2.71
CA PHE A 210 -5.68 13.61 3.94
C PHE A 210 -6.13 15.06 4.14
N SER A 211 -6.59 15.75 3.09
CA SER A 211 -6.95 17.18 3.15
C SER A 211 -8.43 17.46 3.39
N TYR A 212 -9.35 16.55 3.02
CA TYR A 212 -10.81 16.73 3.10
C TYR A 212 -11.51 15.66 3.94
#